data_AF-A0A7V9DYK9-F1
#
_entry.id   AF-A0A7V9DYK9-F1
#
_cell.length_a   1.000
_cell.length_b   1.000
_cell.length_c   1.000
_cell.angle_alpha   90.00
_cell.angle_beta   90.00
_cell.angle_gamma   90.00
#
_symmetry.space_group_name_H-M   'P 1'
#
loop_
_entity.id
_entity.type
_entity.pdbx_description
1 polymer ?
#
loop_
_entity_poly.entity_id
_entity_poly.type
_entity_poly.pdbx_seq_one_letter_code
_entity_poly.pdbx_strand_id
1 'polypeptide(L)'
;HYRRLTGYVEQARAAGATIVPLFNGADRNDGKHRLAPALLVNPSLTLDVMRDEIFGPLLPVIPYDEVKEAIAFVNAQPRPLAMYWFDNDARRAESALKNTHAGGVCFNETLMHVAQEDLPFGGVGPSGMGHYHGRWGFDTFSKLTPVFRQSRFNAMKLFLPPYRPHVARMLRLMKRF
;
A
#
# COMPACT_ATOMS: atom_id res chain seq x y z
N HIS A 1 -12.41 -16.05 13.45
CA HIS A 1 -12.45 -14.57 13.42
C HIS A 1 -13.06 -13.96 14.67
N TYR A 2 -14.35 -14.16 14.97
CA TYR A 2 -15.02 -13.58 16.15
C TYR A 2 -14.23 -13.73 17.46
N ARG A 3 -13.85 -14.98 17.80
CA ARG A 3 -13.03 -15.28 18.99
C ARG A 3 -11.67 -14.56 19.03
N ARG A 4 -11.06 -14.31 17.88
CA ARG A 4 -9.79 -13.58 17.75
C ARG A 4 -9.99 -12.11 18.15
N LEU A 5 -11.01 -11.47 17.58
CA LEU A 5 -11.36 -10.08 17.86
C LEU A 5 -11.79 -9.86 19.30
N THR A 6 -12.61 -10.75 19.86
CA THR A 6 -12.94 -10.68 21.29
C THR A 6 -11.68 -10.86 22.15
N GLY A 7 -10.77 -11.76 21.76
CA GLY A 7 -9.47 -11.93 22.43
C GLY A 7 -8.62 -10.67 22.42
N TYR A 8 -8.59 -9.92 21.32
CA TYR A 8 -7.92 -8.62 21.25
C TYR A 8 -8.49 -7.60 22.23
N VAL A 9 -9.82 -7.53 22.35
CA VAL A 9 -10.48 -6.63 23.30
C VAL A 9 -10.12 -7.01 24.74
N GLU A 10 -10.14 -8.30 25.10
CA GLU A 10 -9.77 -8.74 26.45
C GLU A 10 -8.28 -8.49 26.74
N GLN A 11 -7.39 -8.75 25.77
CA GLN A 11 -5.95 -8.50 25.92
C GLN A 11 -5.66 -7.00 26.11
N ALA A 12 -6.31 -6.14 25.33
CA ALA A 12 -6.20 -4.70 25.45
C ALA A 12 -6.74 -4.20 26.80
N ARG A 13 -7.89 -4.72 27.25
CA ARG A 13 -8.45 -4.41 28.58
C ARG A 13 -7.51 -4.81 29.70
N ALA A 14 -6.96 -6.02 29.64
CA ALA A 14 -6.01 -6.54 30.62
C ALA A 14 -4.71 -5.73 30.66
N ALA A 15 -4.28 -5.18 29.51
CA ALA A 15 -3.13 -4.29 29.40
C ALA A 15 -3.43 -2.83 29.78
N GLY A 16 -4.64 -2.52 30.25
CA GLY A 16 -5.03 -1.18 30.70
C GLY A 16 -5.39 -0.20 29.57
N ALA A 17 -5.59 -0.67 28.33
CA ALA A 17 -6.04 0.20 27.25
C ALA A 17 -7.47 0.69 27.51
N THR A 18 -7.74 1.94 27.16
CA THR A 18 -9.10 2.50 27.28
C THR A 18 -9.94 2.02 26.09
N ILE A 19 -11.06 1.37 26.37
CA ILE A 19 -11.98 0.87 25.36
C ILE A 19 -13.23 1.76 25.34
N VAL A 20 -13.49 2.40 24.20
CA VAL A 20 -14.66 3.27 24.01
C VAL A 20 -15.67 2.57 23.10
N PRO A 21 -16.83 2.14 23.62
CA PRO A 21 -17.88 1.56 22.78
C PRO A 21 -18.51 2.64 21.88
N LEU A 22 -18.76 2.31 20.62
CA LEU A 22 -19.42 3.20 19.64
C LEU A 22 -20.88 2.82 19.38
N PHE A 23 -21.44 1.93 20.19
CA PHE A 23 -22.81 1.46 20.08
C PHE A 23 -23.45 1.46 21.46
N ASN A 24 -24.67 2.02 21.57
CA ASN A 24 -25.39 2.17 22.83
C ASN A 24 -26.08 0.87 23.31
N GLY A 25 -25.70 -0.29 22.76
CA GLY A 25 -26.28 -1.59 23.09
C GLY A 25 -25.26 -2.56 23.67
N ALA A 26 -25.54 -3.86 23.59
CA ALA A 26 -24.57 -4.87 24.00
C ALA A 26 -23.34 -4.85 23.09
N ASP A 27 -22.15 -4.78 23.70
CA ASP A 27 -20.85 -4.78 22.99
C ASP A 27 -20.65 -6.03 22.14
N ARG A 28 -21.28 -7.15 22.51
CA ARG A 28 -21.22 -8.39 21.75
C ARG A 28 -22.44 -9.28 21.91
N ASN A 29 -22.64 -10.17 20.94
CA ASN A 29 -23.58 -11.28 21.01
C ASN A 29 -22.86 -12.55 20.56
N ASP A 30 -22.43 -13.36 21.54
CA ASP A 30 -21.65 -14.58 21.32
C ASP A 30 -22.42 -15.62 20.49
N GLY A 31 -23.73 -15.74 20.71
CA GLY A 31 -24.58 -16.69 19.96
C GLY A 31 -24.77 -16.32 18.48
N LYS A 32 -24.59 -15.04 18.11
CA LYS A 32 -24.70 -14.54 16.73
C LYS A 32 -23.35 -14.11 16.13
N HIS A 33 -22.25 -14.29 16.86
CA HIS A 33 -20.91 -13.81 16.49
C HIS A 33 -20.89 -12.32 16.09
N ARG A 34 -21.64 -11.47 16.81
CA ARG A 34 -21.68 -10.03 16.57
C ARG A 34 -20.81 -9.31 17.58
N LEU A 35 -19.96 -8.42 17.09
CA LEU A 35 -19.14 -7.53 17.90
C LEU A 35 -19.47 -6.10 17.48
N ALA A 36 -19.79 -5.24 18.44
CA ALA A 36 -20.05 -3.84 18.19
C ALA A 36 -18.74 -3.09 17.89
N PRO A 37 -18.80 -1.97 17.14
CA PRO A 37 -17.62 -1.14 16.93
C PRO A 37 -17.10 -0.52 18.23
N ALA A 38 -15.78 -0.52 18.37
CA ALA A 38 -15.11 0.04 19.55
C ALA A 38 -13.78 0.70 19.19
N LEU A 39 -13.47 1.80 19.86
CA LEU A 39 -12.14 2.40 19.84
C LEU A 39 -11.28 1.78 20.94
N LEU A 40 -10.01 1.54 20.62
CA LEU A 40 -8.99 1.21 21.60
C LEU A 40 -8.04 2.40 21.67
N VAL A 41 -8.13 3.20 22.73
CA VAL A 41 -7.37 4.44 22.86
C VAL A 41 -6.03 4.15 23.52
N ASN A 42 -4.96 4.55 22.82
CA ASN A 42 -3.57 4.35 23.18
C ASN A 42 -3.22 2.92 23.66
N PRO A 43 -3.54 1.87 22.87
CA PRO A 43 -3.20 0.51 23.24
C PRO A 43 -1.68 0.31 23.16
N SER A 44 -1.13 -0.56 24.01
CA SER A 44 0.28 -0.95 23.89
C SER A 44 0.57 -1.52 22.48
N LEU A 45 1.66 -1.06 21.87
CA LEU A 45 2.10 -1.49 20.53
C LEU A 45 2.51 -2.98 20.48
N THR A 46 2.69 -3.62 21.63
CA THR A 46 3.02 -5.04 21.73
C THR A 46 1.81 -5.97 21.66
N LEU A 47 0.59 -5.42 21.72
CA LEU A 47 -0.66 -6.19 21.69
C LEU A 47 -0.94 -6.73 20.29
N ASP A 48 -1.65 -7.85 20.22
CA ASP A 48 -1.91 -8.53 18.95
C ASP A 48 -2.81 -7.70 18.03
N VAL A 49 -3.69 -6.88 18.60
CA VAL A 49 -4.51 -5.90 17.86
C VAL A 49 -3.69 -4.85 17.10
N MET A 50 -2.44 -4.63 17.52
CA MET A 50 -1.49 -3.71 16.88
C MET A 50 -0.51 -4.41 15.93
N ARG A 51 -0.41 -5.74 15.99
CA ARG A 51 0.50 -6.55 15.16
C ARG A 51 -0.18 -7.14 13.93
N ASP A 52 -1.43 -7.54 14.09
CA ASP A 52 -2.20 -8.21 13.06
C ASP A 52 -3.15 -7.26 12.34
N GLU A 53 -3.46 -7.58 11.09
CA GLU A 53 -4.58 -6.92 10.41
C GLU A 53 -5.91 -7.31 11.08
N ILE A 54 -6.64 -6.29 11.54
CA ILE A 54 -7.82 -6.48 12.38
C ILE A 54 -8.97 -7.12 11.58
N PHE A 55 -9.28 -6.59 10.39
CA PHE A 55 -10.41 -7.07 9.56
C PHE A 55 -11.74 -7.15 10.34
N GLY A 56 -11.99 -6.19 11.23
CA GLY A 56 -13.11 -6.20 12.16
C GLY A 56 -13.40 -4.82 12.73
N PRO A 57 -14.41 -4.69 13.59
CA PRO A 57 -14.94 -3.39 14.01
C PRO A 57 -14.14 -2.78 15.18
N LEU A 58 -12.84 -3.04 15.26
CA LEU A 58 -11.96 -2.49 16.29
C LEU A 58 -11.06 -1.44 15.65
N LEU A 59 -10.99 -0.25 16.25
CA LEU A 59 -10.19 0.86 15.75
C LEU A 59 -9.21 1.35 16.83
N PRO A 60 -7.94 0.93 16.77
CA PRO A 60 -6.89 1.53 17.58
C PRO A 60 -6.69 3.01 17.24
N VAL A 61 -6.60 3.85 18.28
CA VAL A 61 -6.30 5.28 18.16
C VAL A 61 -5.01 5.56 18.90
N ILE A 62 -3.95 5.87 18.16
CA ILE A 62 -2.63 6.18 18.72
C ILE A 62 -2.43 7.70 18.63
N PRO A 63 -2.30 8.41 19.77
CA PRO A 63 -1.98 9.83 19.77
C PRO A 63 -0.53 10.06 19.32
N TYR A 64 -0.28 11.22 18.76
CA TYR A 64 1.06 11.71 18.41
C TYR A 64 1.09 13.22 18.65
N ASP A 65 2.28 13.77 18.90
CA ASP A 65 2.46 15.21 19.13
C ASP A 65 2.87 15.92 17.84
N GLU A 66 3.72 15.26 17.04
CA GLU A 66 4.18 15.77 15.77
C GLU A 66 3.87 14.81 14.61
N VAL A 67 3.42 15.37 13.48
CA VAL A 67 3.08 14.61 12.27
C VAL A 67 4.23 13.70 11.78
N LYS A 68 5.49 14.12 11.99
CA LYS A 68 6.67 13.32 11.63
C LYS A 68 6.73 11.98 12.38
N GLU A 69 6.19 11.93 13.60
CA GLU A 69 6.15 10.72 14.44
C GLU A 69 5.13 9.73 13.88
N ALA A 70 3.95 10.21 13.46
CA ALA A 70 2.95 9.38 12.79
C ALA A 70 3.48 8.78 11.48
N ILE A 71 4.18 9.60 10.67
CA ILE A 71 4.83 9.13 9.43
C ILE A 71 5.91 8.08 9.74
N ALA A 72 6.77 8.34 10.73
CA ALA A 72 7.80 7.39 11.14
C ALA A 72 7.20 6.07 11.65
N PHE A 73 6.11 6.14 12.41
CA PHE A 73 5.38 4.96 12.88
C PHE A 73 4.82 4.13 11.72
N VAL A 74 4.15 4.76 10.76
CA VAL A 74 3.61 4.08 9.57
C VAL A 74 4.74 3.44 8.74
N ASN A 75 5.86 4.14 8.55
CA ASN A 75 7.00 3.63 7.79
C ASN A 75 7.74 2.46 8.48
N ALA A 76 7.60 2.31 9.79
CA ALA A 76 8.14 1.17 10.53
C ALA A 76 7.29 -0.12 10.34
N GLN A 77 6.10 -0.01 9.75
CA GLN A 77 5.19 -1.12 9.49
C GLN A 77 5.28 -1.62 8.03
N PRO A 78 4.78 -2.84 7.74
CA PRO A 78 4.55 -3.28 6.37
C PRO A 78 3.73 -2.27 5.57
N ARG A 79 4.11 -2.03 4.30
CA ARG A 79 3.46 -1.04 3.43
C ARG A 79 1.96 -1.36 3.26
N PRO A 80 1.05 -0.46 3.68
CA PRO A 80 -0.38 -0.73 3.65
C PRO A 80 -0.96 -0.68 2.23
N LEU A 81 -2.12 -1.30 2.04
CA LEU A 81 -2.87 -1.20 0.80
C LEU A 81 -3.42 0.22 0.59
N ALA A 82 -3.93 0.85 1.64
CA ALA A 82 -4.48 2.19 1.59
C ALA A 82 -3.97 3.05 2.75
N MET A 83 -3.72 4.33 2.49
CA MET A 83 -3.47 5.36 3.49
C MET A 83 -4.56 6.44 3.40
N TYR A 84 -5.11 6.85 4.54
CA TYR A 84 -6.11 7.92 4.62
C TYR A 84 -5.54 9.08 5.41
N TRP A 85 -5.56 10.26 4.83
CA TRP A 85 -4.98 11.48 5.40
C TRP A 85 -6.05 12.55 5.58
N PHE A 86 -6.33 12.92 6.83
CA PHE A 86 -7.32 13.94 7.15
C PHE A 86 -6.61 15.23 7.58
N ASP A 87 -6.51 16.18 6.66
CA ASP A 87 -5.90 17.49 6.85
C ASP A 87 -6.27 18.40 5.66
N ASN A 88 -6.39 19.70 5.90
CA ASN A 88 -6.63 20.70 4.85
C ASN A 88 -5.36 21.48 4.46
N ASP A 89 -4.22 21.27 5.14
CA ASP A 89 -2.94 21.85 4.74
C ASP A 89 -2.28 21.02 3.63
N ALA A 90 -2.28 21.59 2.42
CA ALA A 90 -1.70 20.97 1.23
C ALA A 90 -0.20 20.66 1.36
N ARG A 91 0.58 21.45 2.11
CA ARG A 91 2.02 21.19 2.29
C ARG A 91 2.24 19.98 3.19
N ARG A 92 1.42 19.82 4.24
CA ARG A 92 1.49 18.64 5.11
C ARG A 92 1.03 17.38 4.37
N ALA A 93 -0.05 17.48 3.59
CA ALA A 93 -0.53 16.41 2.73
C ALA A 93 0.54 15.97 1.71
N GLU A 94 1.17 16.92 1.00
CA GLU A 94 2.22 16.63 0.03
C GLU A 94 3.47 16.04 0.71
N SER A 95 3.85 16.56 1.88
CA SER A 95 4.95 16.01 2.67
C SER A 95 4.66 14.56 3.08
N ALA A 96 3.45 14.27 3.56
CA ALA A 96 3.05 12.91 3.92
C ALA A 96 3.14 11.96 2.71
N LEU A 97 2.62 12.39 1.55
CA LEU A 97 2.66 11.61 0.32
C LEU A 97 4.10 11.31 -0.14
N LYS A 98 5.01 12.29 -0.04
CA LYS A 98 6.43 12.11 -0.40
C LYS A 98 7.19 11.19 0.54
N ASN A 99 6.75 11.08 1.79
CA ASN A 99 7.46 10.38 2.84
C ASN A 99 6.80 9.06 3.28
N THR A 100 5.74 8.61 2.60
CA THR A 100 5.05 7.35 2.90
C THR A 100 4.83 6.53 1.62
N HIS A 101 4.61 5.22 1.76
CA HIS A 101 4.31 4.34 0.64
C HIS A 101 3.05 3.53 0.96
N ALA A 102 2.08 3.57 0.06
CA ALA A 102 0.86 2.77 0.12
C ALA A 102 0.43 2.38 -1.31
N GLY A 103 -0.48 1.41 -1.43
CA GLY A 103 -1.09 1.06 -2.71
C GLY A 103 -1.96 2.19 -3.28
N GLY A 104 -2.76 2.83 -2.41
CA GLY A 104 -3.56 4.01 -2.72
C GLY A 104 -3.61 4.99 -1.55
N VAL A 105 -3.88 6.26 -1.85
CA VAL A 105 -3.99 7.32 -0.84
C VAL A 105 -5.26 8.14 -1.07
N CYS A 106 -6.01 8.42 0.00
CA CYS A 106 -7.09 9.40 -0.02
C CYS A 106 -6.78 10.55 0.93
N PHE A 107 -7.19 11.76 0.52
CA PHE A 107 -7.19 12.94 1.37
C PHE A 107 -8.63 13.27 1.75
N ASN A 108 -8.90 13.45 3.05
CA ASN A 108 -10.21 13.78 3.61
C ASN A 108 -11.35 12.84 3.20
N GLU A 109 -11.01 11.58 2.91
CA GLU A 109 -11.95 10.54 2.48
C GLU A 109 -11.34 9.16 2.79
N THR A 110 -12.19 8.15 2.87
CA THR A 110 -11.80 6.74 2.94
C THR A 110 -12.50 5.96 1.83
N LEU A 111 -11.90 4.84 1.39
CA LEU A 111 -12.50 3.86 0.46
C LEU A 111 -12.85 4.35 -0.97
N MET A 112 -13.21 5.63 -1.19
CA MET A 112 -13.76 6.11 -2.46
C MET A 112 -12.78 6.01 -3.64
N HIS A 113 -11.47 6.04 -3.40
CA HIS A 113 -10.48 5.77 -4.44
C HIS A 113 -10.64 4.38 -5.10
N VAL A 114 -11.19 3.39 -4.38
CA VAL A 114 -11.50 2.06 -4.92
C VAL A 114 -12.69 2.12 -5.87
N ALA A 115 -13.66 3.00 -5.61
CA ALA A 115 -14.83 3.17 -6.47
C ALA A 115 -14.52 3.94 -7.76
N GLN A 116 -13.33 4.55 -7.87
CA GLN A 116 -12.90 5.26 -9.07
C GLN A 116 -12.23 4.28 -10.04
N GLU A 117 -12.97 3.82 -11.05
CA GLU A 117 -12.51 2.81 -12.02
C GLU A 117 -11.34 3.29 -12.91
N ASP A 118 -11.14 4.61 -13.03
CA ASP A 118 -10.03 5.18 -13.80
C ASP A 118 -8.70 5.21 -13.01
N LEU A 119 -8.75 4.99 -11.69
CA LEU A 119 -7.54 4.90 -10.86
C LEU A 119 -7.06 3.45 -10.75
N PRO A 120 -5.74 3.20 -10.84
CA PRO A 120 -5.21 1.87 -10.63
C PRO A 120 -5.41 1.45 -9.16
N PHE A 121 -5.99 0.28 -8.94
CA PHE A 121 -6.12 -0.29 -7.60
C PHE A 121 -5.22 -1.51 -7.45
N GLY A 122 -4.32 -1.47 -6.47
CA GLY A 122 -3.34 -2.51 -6.21
C GLY A 122 -2.45 -2.18 -5.01
N GLY A 123 -1.74 -3.19 -4.52
CA GLY A 123 -0.84 -3.06 -3.37
C GLY A 123 0.61 -2.81 -3.77
N VAL A 124 1.45 -2.60 -2.76
CA VAL A 124 2.91 -2.50 -2.91
C VAL A 124 3.62 -3.23 -1.79
N GLY A 125 4.52 -4.17 -2.13
CA GLY A 125 5.24 -4.95 -1.14
C GLY A 125 4.30 -5.93 -0.42
N PRO A 126 4.26 -5.95 0.93
CA PRO A 126 3.41 -6.88 1.67
C PRO A 126 1.90 -6.75 1.39
N SER A 127 1.43 -5.60 0.95
CA SER A 127 0.01 -5.40 0.58
C SER A 127 -0.35 -5.90 -0.83
N GLY A 128 0.63 -6.30 -1.65
CA GLY A 128 0.42 -6.86 -2.98
C GLY A 128 1.40 -6.37 -4.05
N MET A 129 1.16 -6.80 -5.29
CA MET A 129 1.89 -6.36 -6.48
C MET A 129 0.95 -6.22 -7.69
N GLY A 130 1.32 -5.36 -8.64
CA GLY A 130 0.47 -5.05 -9.78
C GLY A 130 -0.75 -4.22 -9.38
N HIS A 131 -1.63 -3.94 -10.35
CA HIS A 131 -2.85 -3.18 -10.15
C HIS A 131 -3.84 -3.47 -11.27
N TYR A 132 -5.12 -3.21 -11.05
CA TYR A 132 -6.18 -3.34 -12.05
C TYR A 132 -7.14 -2.14 -11.98
N HIS A 133 -8.38 -2.32 -12.44
CA HIS A 133 -9.41 -1.32 -12.78
C HIS A 133 -9.29 -0.73 -14.17
N GLY A 134 -10.44 -0.54 -14.83
CA GLY A 134 -10.56 0.08 -16.14
C GLY A 134 -9.48 -0.36 -17.12
N ARG A 135 -8.74 0.64 -17.65
CA ARG A 135 -7.63 0.43 -18.57
C ARG A 135 -6.48 -0.38 -17.97
N TRP A 136 -6.17 -0.17 -16.69
CA TRP A 136 -5.08 -0.85 -15.99
C TRP A 136 -5.32 -2.36 -15.86
N GLY A 137 -6.57 -2.75 -15.67
CA GLY A 137 -6.98 -4.16 -15.70
C GLY A 137 -6.77 -4.77 -17.08
N PHE A 138 -7.17 -4.07 -18.15
CA PHE A 138 -6.91 -4.53 -19.52
C PHE A 138 -5.42 -4.72 -19.78
N ASP A 139 -4.57 -3.75 -19.39
CA ASP A 139 -3.12 -3.83 -19.58
C ASP A 139 -2.51 -5.00 -18.77
N THR A 140 -3.01 -5.28 -17.57
CA THR A 140 -2.55 -6.39 -16.71
C THR A 140 -2.88 -7.76 -17.29
N PHE A 141 -4.06 -7.92 -17.89
CA PHE A 141 -4.46 -9.17 -18.55
C PHE A 141 -4.03 -9.26 -20.02
N SER A 142 -3.23 -8.30 -20.50
CA SER A 142 -2.72 -8.25 -21.86
C SER A 142 -1.24 -8.62 -21.93
N LYS A 143 -0.86 -9.46 -22.91
CA LYS A 143 0.53 -9.67 -23.27
C LYS A 143 0.94 -8.66 -24.34
N LEU A 144 1.77 -7.67 -23.99
CA LEU A 144 2.33 -6.74 -24.95
C LEU A 144 3.30 -7.46 -25.90
N THR A 145 3.06 -7.31 -27.21
CA THR A 145 3.89 -7.94 -28.24
C THR A 145 4.81 -6.89 -28.86
N PRO A 146 6.12 -6.90 -28.55
CA PRO A 146 7.06 -6.00 -29.20
C PRO A 146 7.23 -6.43 -30.67
N VAL A 147 7.01 -5.50 -31.59
CA VAL A 147 7.21 -5.70 -33.03
C VAL A 147 8.26 -4.73 -33.52
N PHE A 148 9.43 -5.25 -33.90
CA PHE A 148 10.48 -4.47 -34.53
C PHE A 148 10.56 -4.81 -36.02
N ARG A 149 10.46 -3.78 -36.87
CA ARG A 149 10.63 -3.91 -38.32
C ARG A 149 11.86 -3.12 -38.75
N GLN A 150 12.94 -3.84 -39.05
CA GLN A 150 14.16 -3.22 -39.55
C GLN A 150 13.94 -2.65 -40.96
N SER A 151 14.25 -1.37 -41.15
CA SER A 151 14.25 -0.73 -42.49
C SER A 151 15.17 -1.48 -43.47
N ARG A 152 14.81 -1.50 -44.75
CA ARG A 152 15.68 -1.98 -45.84
C ARG A 152 17.00 -1.20 -45.92
N PHE A 153 16.94 0.09 -45.58
CA PHE A 153 18.09 0.97 -45.44
C PHE A 153 18.48 1.03 -43.98
N ASN A 154 19.30 0.09 -43.54
CA ASN A 154 19.82 0.06 -42.19
C ASN A 154 21.35 0.01 -42.18
N ALA A 155 21.94 0.81 -41.30
CA ALA A 155 23.37 0.83 -41.03
C ALA A 155 23.82 -0.40 -40.23
N MET A 156 22.91 -1.23 -39.72
CA MET A 156 23.24 -2.45 -38.98
C MET A 156 24.08 -3.41 -39.81
N LYS A 157 23.95 -3.40 -41.15
CA LYS A 157 24.83 -4.17 -42.05
C LYS A 157 26.31 -3.85 -41.88
N LEU A 158 26.68 -2.62 -41.47
CA LEU A 158 28.08 -2.25 -41.21
C LEU A 158 28.64 -2.98 -39.97
N PHE A 159 27.76 -3.37 -39.05
CA PHE A 159 28.08 -4.10 -37.83
C PHE A 159 27.93 -5.62 -37.99
N LEU A 160 27.69 -6.13 -39.20
CA LEU A 160 27.68 -7.57 -39.47
C LEU A 160 29.08 -8.07 -39.88
N PRO A 161 29.42 -9.34 -39.60
CA PRO A 161 30.64 -9.95 -40.14
C PRO A 161 30.65 -9.99 -41.68
N PRO A 162 31.82 -9.94 -42.33
CA PRO A 162 33.15 -9.71 -41.73
C PRO A 162 33.36 -8.24 -41.33
N TYR A 163 33.76 -8.02 -40.07
CA TYR A 163 33.91 -6.68 -39.52
C TYR A 163 35.03 -5.90 -40.18
N ARG A 164 34.71 -4.71 -40.72
CA ARG A 164 35.75 -3.79 -41.20
C ARG A 164 36.64 -3.33 -40.04
N PRO A 165 37.94 -3.03 -40.25
CA PRO A 165 38.87 -2.70 -39.16
C PRO A 165 38.43 -1.57 -38.22
N HIS A 166 37.75 -0.54 -38.75
CA HIS A 166 37.21 0.57 -37.96
C HIS A 166 35.99 0.14 -37.11
N VAL A 167 35.11 -0.71 -37.64
CA VAL A 167 33.98 -1.28 -36.89
C VAL A 167 34.48 -2.23 -35.81
N ALA A 168 35.47 -3.07 -36.11
CA ALA A 168 36.10 -3.96 -35.12
C ALA A 168 36.83 -3.19 -34.00
N ARG A 169 37.37 -1.99 -34.29
CA ARG A 169 37.96 -1.10 -33.28
C ARG A 169 36.88 -0.46 -32.40
N MET A 170 35.80 0.03 -33.01
CA MET A 170 34.65 0.60 -32.31
C MET A 170 33.96 -0.45 -31.42
N LEU A 171 33.68 -1.66 -31.92
CA LEU A 171 33.11 -2.75 -31.13
C LEU A 171 34.02 -3.17 -29.97
N ARG A 172 35.35 -3.14 -30.13
CA ARG A 172 36.31 -3.39 -29.03
C ARG A 172 36.27 -2.30 -27.95
N LEU A 173 36.05 -1.04 -28.33
CA LEU A 173 35.88 0.07 -27.38
C LEU A 173 34.56 -0.04 -26.63
N MET A 174 33.46 -0.41 -27.31
CA MET A 174 32.16 -0.60 -26.68
C MET A 174 32.12 -1.77 -25.68
N LYS A 175 32.89 -2.84 -25.91
CA LYS A 175 33.00 -3.99 -25.00
C LYS A 175 33.89 -3.75 -23.77
N ARG A 176 34.50 -2.56 -23.64
CA ARG A 176 35.43 -2.21 -22.55
C ARG A 176 34.74 -1.49 -21.38
N PHE A 177 33.46 -1.20 -21.52
CA PHE A 177 32.53 -0.77 -20.48
C PHE A 177 31.49 -1.87 -20.27
#